data_AF-A0A967LE67-F1
#
_entry.id   AF-A0A967LE67-F1
#
_cell.length_a   1.000
_cell.length_b   1.000
_cell.length_c   1.000
_cell.angle_alpha   90.00
_cell.angle_beta   90.00
_cell.angle_gamma   90.00
#
_symmetry.space_group_name_H-M   'P 1'
#
loop_
_entity.id
_entity.type
_entity.pdbx_description
1 polymer ?
#
loop_
_entity_poly.entity_id
_entity_poly.type
_entity_poly.pdbx_seq_one_letter_code
_entity_poly.pdbx_strand_id
1 'polypeptide(L)'
;MKKPLGIKGLMAAVVTPMDPGGELRLEMVPRIVEHLAEGGIVGIYIAGSTGEGMSLTSEERRAVAEAYVEACGGRMRTVVQVGH
;
A
#
# COMPACT_ATOMS: atom_id res chain seq x y z
N MET A 1 -4.65 26.65 11.21
CA MET A 1 -5.00 25.20 11.32
C MET A 1 -4.91 24.58 9.93
N LYS A 2 -4.22 23.44 9.75
CA LYS A 2 -4.18 22.74 8.44
C LYS A 2 -5.56 22.13 8.15
N LYS A 3 -6.03 22.20 6.90
CA LYS A 3 -7.27 21.53 6.48
C LYS A 3 -7.13 20.01 6.61
N PRO A 4 -8.17 19.28 7.04
CA PRO A 4 -8.17 17.83 7.03
C PRO A 4 -8.05 17.30 5.60
N LEU A 5 -7.44 16.12 5.45
CA LEU A 5 -7.15 15.49 4.14
C LEU A 5 -8.42 15.11 3.33
N GLY A 6 -9.60 15.18 3.94
CA GLY A 6 -10.87 14.97 3.24
C GLY A 6 -11.08 13.53 2.74
N ILE A 7 -10.37 12.55 3.30
CA ILE A 7 -10.53 11.14 2.97
C ILE A 7 -11.87 10.66 3.53
N LYS A 8 -12.71 10.08 2.66
CA LYS A 8 -14.02 9.51 3.00
C LYS A 8 -14.16 8.15 2.32
N GLY A 9 -14.70 7.16 3.04
CA GLY A 9 -14.85 5.78 2.56
C GLY A 9 -13.86 4.82 3.24
N LEU A 10 -13.86 3.56 2.81
CA LEU A 10 -13.02 2.52 3.40
C LEU A 10 -11.60 2.55 2.82
N MET A 11 -10.61 2.65 3.72
CA MET A 11 -9.18 2.56 3.41
C MET A 11 -8.65 1.20 3.85
N ALA A 12 -8.04 0.44 2.94
CA ALA A 12 -7.47 -0.86 3.28
C ALA A 12 -5.99 -0.72 3.70
N ALA A 13 -5.59 -1.28 4.84
CA ALA A 13 -4.19 -1.51 5.13
C ALA A 13 -3.72 -2.70 4.29
N VAL A 14 -2.78 -2.46 3.36
CA VAL A 14 -2.37 -3.49 2.40
C VAL A 14 -1.17 -4.27 2.90
N VAL A 15 -1.12 -5.54 2.52
CA VAL A 15 0.00 -6.45 2.79
C VAL A 15 1.20 -6.12 1.89
N THR A 16 2.39 -6.54 2.29
CA THR A 16 3.55 -6.57 1.38
C THR A 16 3.61 -7.96 0.76
N PRO A 17 3.38 -8.11 -0.57
CA PRO A 17 3.46 -9.42 -1.18
C PRO A 17 4.91 -9.90 -1.16
N MET A 18 5.13 -11.09 -0.62
CA MET A 18 6.41 -11.78 -0.59
C MET A 18 6.29 -13.16 -1.22
N ASP A 19 7.40 -13.71 -1.68
CA ASP A 19 7.50 -15.10 -2.09
C ASP A 19 7.77 -16.02 -0.87
N PRO A 20 7.75 -17.36 -1.05
CA PRO A 20 8.05 -18.28 0.06
C PRO A 20 9.47 -18.18 0.65
N GLY A 21 10.39 -17.50 -0.04
CA GLY A 21 11.73 -17.20 0.43
C GLY A 21 11.81 -15.93 1.28
N GLY A 22 10.72 -15.15 1.34
CA GLY A 22 10.67 -13.86 2.05
C GLY A 22 11.08 -12.67 1.19
N GLU A 23 11.34 -12.88 -0.11
CA GLU A 23 11.70 -11.80 -1.02
C GLU A 23 10.45 -11.08 -1.54
N LEU A 24 10.58 -9.79 -1.85
CA LEU A 24 9.45 -8.99 -2.36
C LEU A 24 8.91 -9.55 -3.69
N ARG A 25 7.59 -9.72 -3.75
CA ARG A 25 6.84 -10.21 -4.92
C ARG A 25 5.96 -9.11 -5.50
N LEU A 26 6.59 -8.00 -5.89
CA LEU A 26 5.93 -6.75 -6.27
C LEU A 26 5.02 -6.87 -7.51
N GLU A 27 5.26 -7.84 -8.39
CA GLU A 27 4.41 -8.10 -9.56
C GLU A 27 2.98 -8.52 -9.19
N MET A 28 2.71 -8.87 -7.93
CA MET A 28 1.35 -9.13 -7.43
C MET A 28 0.55 -7.87 -7.11
N VAL A 29 1.23 -6.75 -6.88
CA VAL A 29 0.59 -5.50 -6.42
C VAL A 29 -0.56 -5.05 -7.33
N PRO A 30 -0.45 -5.04 -8.67
CA PRO A 30 -1.56 -4.67 -9.55
C PRO A 30 -2.82 -5.50 -9.32
N ARG A 31 -2.66 -6.80 -9.07
CA ARG A 31 -3.77 -7.74 -8.87
C ARG A 31 -4.45 -7.53 -7.51
N ILE A 32 -3.67 -7.19 -6.47
CA ILE A 32 -4.19 -6.81 -5.15
C ILE A 32 -4.99 -5.49 -5.26
N VAL A 33 -4.42 -4.48 -5.92
CA VAL A 33 -5.07 -3.18 -6.10
C VAL A 33 -6.39 -3.33 -6.85
N GLU A 34 -6.43 -4.13 -7.92
CA GLU A 34 -7.66 -4.33 -8.69
C GLU A 34 -8.74 -5.04 -7.87
N HIS A 35 -8.37 -6.09 -7.12
CA HIS A 35 -9.30 -6.77 -6.22
C HIS A 35 -9.92 -5.81 -5.18
N LEU A 36 -9.12 -4.92 -4.60
CA LEU A 36 -9.60 -3.91 -3.66
C LEU A 36 -10.51 -2.88 -4.34
N ALA A 37 -10.15 -2.44 -5.54
CA ALA A 37 -10.93 -1.47 -6.31
C ALA A 37 -12.31 -2.04 -6.69
N GLU A 38 -12.37 -3.27 -7.17
CA GLU A 38 -13.61 -4.02 -7.44
C GLU A 38 -14.49 -4.16 -6.18
N GLY A 39 -13.86 -4.30 -5.01
CA GLY A 39 -14.52 -4.35 -3.70
C GLY A 39 -15.03 -2.99 -3.19
N GLY A 40 -14.90 -1.90 -3.95
CA GLY A 40 -15.35 -0.57 -3.55
C GLY A 40 -14.45 0.14 -2.54
N ILE A 41 -13.21 -0.32 -2.37
CA ILE A 41 -12.20 0.35 -1.53
C ILE A 41 -11.77 1.64 -2.22
N VAL A 42 -11.72 2.74 -1.45
CA VAL A 42 -11.43 4.08 -2.00
C VAL A 42 -9.97 4.50 -1.83
N GLY A 43 -9.20 3.74 -1.05
CA GLY A 43 -7.80 4.02 -0.82
C GLY A 43 -7.08 2.95 -0.02
N ILE A 44 -5.76 3.07 0.03
CA ILE A 44 -4.85 2.11 0.65
C ILE A 44 -3.86 2.78 1.59
N TYR A 45 -3.48 2.04 2.63
CA TYR A 45 -2.46 2.39 3.61
C TYR A 45 -1.31 1.38 3.52
N ILE A 46 -0.14 1.87 3.11
CA ILE A 46 1.00 1.06 2.65
C ILE A 46 2.10 1.06 3.71
N ALA A 47 2.81 -0.07 3.84
CA ALA A 47 3.94 -0.28 4.75
C ALA A 47 3.60 -0.02 6.24
N GLY A 48 2.34 -0.23 6.63
CA GLY A 48 1.93 -0.29 8.02
C GLY A 48 2.34 -1.60 8.71
N SER A 49 1.81 -1.88 9.91
CA SER A 49 2.01 -3.18 10.57
C SER A 49 1.49 -4.36 9.72
N THR A 50 0.31 -4.21 9.10
CA THR A 50 -0.24 -5.17 8.13
C THR A 50 0.64 -5.37 6.90
N GLY A 51 1.35 -4.32 6.50
CA GLY A 51 2.30 -4.35 5.38
C GLY A 51 3.71 -4.74 5.82
N GLU A 52 3.89 -5.24 7.04
CA GLU A 52 5.19 -5.66 7.58
C GLU A 52 6.26 -4.56 7.59
N GLY A 53 5.86 -3.28 7.60
CA GLY A 53 6.78 -2.16 7.39
C GLY A 53 7.88 -1.98 8.44
N MET A 54 7.77 -2.64 9.60
CA MET A 54 8.83 -2.66 10.64
C MET A 54 9.88 -3.75 10.38
N SER A 55 9.57 -4.73 9.54
CA SER A 55 10.46 -5.84 9.18
C SER A 55 11.23 -5.58 7.89
N LEU A 56 10.77 -4.61 7.10
CA LEU A 56 11.36 -4.21 5.83
C LEU A 56 12.48 -3.17 6.03
N THR A 57 13.52 -3.27 5.23
CA THR A 57 14.49 -2.20 5.04
C THR A 57 13.83 -0.96 4.43
N SER A 58 14.49 0.20 4.55
CA SER A 58 14.02 1.45 3.91
C SER A 58 13.90 1.33 2.39
N GLU A 59 14.78 0.53 1.76
CA GLU A 59 14.79 0.29 0.32
C GLU A 59 13.58 -0.54 -0.10
N GLU A 60 13.29 -1.62 0.62
CA GLU A 60 12.11 -2.46 0.38
C GLU A 60 10.81 -1.68 0.61
N ARG A 61 10.72 -0.90 1.70
CA ARG A 61 9.54 -0.05 1.97
C ARG A 61 9.29 0.93 0.83
N ARG A 62 10.36 1.52 0.28
CA ARG A 62 10.26 2.41 -0.87
C ARG A 62 9.77 1.68 -2.11
N ALA A 63 10.33 0.50 -2.41
CA ALA A 63 9.92 -0.31 -3.56
C ALA A 63 8.44 -0.73 -3.47
N VAL A 64 7.99 -1.15 -2.28
CA VAL A 64 6.58 -1.47 -2.00
C VAL A 64 5.69 -0.25 -2.19
N ALA A 65 6.08 0.92 -1.65
CA ALA A 65 5.33 2.15 -1.82
C ALA A 65 5.22 2.58 -3.30
N GLU A 66 6.31 2.51 -4.06
CA GLU A 66 6.35 2.82 -5.49
C GLU A 66 5.40 1.88 -6.28
N ALA A 67 5.49 0.57 -6.05
CA ALA A 67 4.63 -0.41 -6.72
C ALA A 67 3.13 -0.16 -6.45
N TYR A 68 2.75 0.11 -5.20
CA TYR A 68 1.35 0.38 -4.84
C TYR A 68 0.85 1.71 -5.40
N VAL A 69 1.66 2.77 -5.33
CA VAL A 69 1.30 4.09 -5.86
C VAL A 69 1.11 4.03 -7.37
N GLU A 70 2.01 3.35 -8.09
CA GLU A 70 1.90 3.14 -9.53
C GLU A 70 0.63 2.36 -9.89
N ALA A 71 0.40 1.21 -9.24
CA ALA A 71 -0.77 0.36 -9.51
C ALA A 71 -2.11 1.06 -9.22
N CYS A 72 -2.17 1.91 -8.20
CA CYS A 72 -3.36 2.71 -7.92
C CYS A 72 -3.67 3.72 -9.05
N GLY A 73 -2.67 4.22 -9.78
CA GLY A 73 -2.86 5.09 -10.95
C GLY A 73 -3.75 6.31 -10.67
N GLY A 74 -3.75 6.83 -9.44
CA GLY A 74 -4.62 7.93 -8.99
C GLY A 74 -6.10 7.58 -8.78
N ARG A 75 -6.55 6.34 -9.07
CA ARG A 75 -7.93 5.86 -8.84
C ARG A 75 -8.26 5.69 -7.36
N MET A 76 -7.25 5.39 -6.55
CA MET A 76 -7.34 5.17 -5.11
C MET A 76 -6.44 6.16 -4.37
N ARG A 77 -6.89 6.62 -3.18
CA ARG A 77 -6.04 7.45 -2.32
C ARG A 77 -4.97 6.61 -1.65
N THR A 78 -3.72 7.07 -1.67
CA THR A 78 -2.58 6.35 -1.07
C THR A 78 -2.06 7.09 0.15
N VAL A 79 -1.80 6.35 1.23
CA VAL A 79 -1.10 6.84 2.41
C VAL A 79 0.05 5.88 2.70
N VAL A 80 1.27 6.41 2.82
CA VAL A 80 2.46 5.61 3.10
C VAL A 80 2.87 5.84 4.55
N GLN A 81 2.97 4.76 5.33
CA GLN A 81 3.57 4.80 6.66
C GLN A 81 5.09 4.97 6.48
N VAL A 82 5.66 6.03 7.06
CA VAL A 82 7.10 6.34 6.98
C VAL A 82 7.84 6.31 8.32
N GLY A 83 7.15 6.03 9.44
CA GLY A 83 7.78 5.79 10.73
C GLY A 83 8.47 4.43 10.77
N HIS A 84 9.69 4.40 11.31
CA HIS A 84 10.49 3.20 11.46
C HIS A 84 11.09 3.18 12.87
#